data_AF-A0A258L815-F1
#
_entry.id   AF-A0A258L815-F1
#
_cell.length_a   1.000
_cell.length_b   1.000
_cell.length_c   1.000
_cell.angle_alpha   90.00
_cell.angle_beta   90.00
_cell.angle_gamma   90.00
#
_symmetry.space_group_name_H-M   'P 1'
#
loop_
_entity.id
_entity.type
_entity.pdbx_description
1 polymer ?
#
loop_
_entity_poly.entity_id
_entity_poly.type
_entity_poly.pdbx_seq_one_letter_code
_entity_poly.pdbx_strand_id
1 'polypeptide(L)'
;ASLSLALRPEVTDFLQTSRQEAGFELGLPVSGFGTADFAGVPIDVPSQFHQVPDDAIRAAAPLASAVLGDAVAAEVVALAASFVVHFAKVTGAV
;
A
#
# COMPACT_ATOMS: atom_id res chain seq x y z
N ALA A 1 -1.43 -6.47 -1.86
CA ALA A 1 -2.37 -7.60 -1.93
C ALA A 1 -1.95 -8.65 -2.96
N SER A 2 -1.96 -8.35 -4.28
CA SER A 2 -1.59 -9.31 -5.33
C SER A 2 -0.18 -9.89 -5.19
N LEU A 3 0.83 -9.06 -4.89
CA LEU A 3 2.20 -9.51 -4.61
C LEU A 3 2.26 -10.50 -3.43
N SER A 4 1.49 -10.25 -2.37
CA SER A 4 1.42 -11.14 -1.20
C SER A 4 0.80 -12.49 -1.58
N LEU A 5 -0.26 -12.50 -2.39
CA LEU A 5 -0.87 -13.74 -2.90
C LEU A 5 0.07 -14.54 -3.79
N ALA A 6 0.88 -13.87 -4.60
CA ALA A 6 1.87 -14.52 -5.47
C ALA A 6 3.03 -15.13 -4.66
N LEU A 7 3.60 -14.35 -3.74
CA LEU A 7 4.85 -14.71 -3.08
C LEU A 7 4.67 -15.56 -1.81
N ARG A 8 3.57 -15.35 -1.09
CA ARG A 8 3.30 -15.94 0.24
C ARG A 8 1.81 -16.26 0.40
N PRO A 9 1.23 -17.09 -0.50
CA PRO A 9 -0.20 -17.39 -0.48
C PRO A 9 -0.66 -18.01 0.86
N GLU A 10 0.21 -18.75 1.53
CA GLU A 10 -0.09 -19.50 2.75
C GLU A 10 -0.35 -18.63 3.99
N VAL A 11 0.07 -17.36 3.97
CA VAL A 11 -0.14 -16.40 5.06
C VAL A 11 -0.97 -15.19 4.62
N THR A 12 -1.51 -15.20 3.39
CA THR A 12 -2.25 -14.08 2.82
C THR A 12 -3.75 -14.39 2.82
N ASP A 13 -4.47 -13.83 3.80
CA ASP A 13 -5.93 -13.93 3.90
C ASP A 13 -6.58 -12.54 3.93
N PHE A 14 -7.33 -12.21 2.86
CA PHE A 14 -8.08 -10.95 2.77
C PHE A 14 -9.54 -11.06 3.21
N LEU A 15 -10.05 -12.28 3.45
CA LEU A 15 -11.42 -12.53 3.88
C LEU A 15 -11.63 -12.16 5.36
N GLN A 16 -10.57 -12.12 6.15
CA GLN A 16 -10.60 -11.80 7.58
C GLN A 16 -10.44 -10.32 7.94
N THR A 17 -10.52 -9.39 6.98
CA THR A 17 -10.48 -7.98 7.34
C THR A 17 -11.74 -7.63 8.15
N SER A 18 -11.64 -7.50 9.47
CA SER A 18 -12.71 -6.98 10.36
C SER A 18 -12.77 -5.46 10.28
N ARG A 19 -13.94 -4.86 10.03
CA ARG A 19 -14.08 -3.41 9.84
C ARG A 19 -13.44 -2.69 11.02
N GLN A 20 -12.34 -2.00 10.79
CA GLN A 20 -11.73 -1.17 11.82
C GLN A 20 -12.55 0.13 11.92
N GLU A 21 -12.85 0.57 13.13
CA GLU A 21 -13.48 1.88 13.33
C GLU A 21 -12.54 2.98 12.81
N ALA A 22 -13.12 4.03 12.25
CA ALA A 22 -12.34 5.16 11.76
C ALA A 22 -11.53 5.76 12.91
N GLY A 23 -10.26 6.06 12.65
CA GLY A 23 -9.45 6.83 13.58
C GLY A 23 -9.97 8.25 13.71
N PHE A 24 -9.74 8.86 14.87
CA PHE A 24 -10.06 10.26 15.11
C PHE A 24 -8.79 11.03 15.42
N GLU A 25 -8.65 12.22 14.83
CA GLU A 25 -7.57 13.16 15.09
C GLU A 25 -8.18 14.55 15.24
N LEU A 26 -7.81 15.29 16.28
CA LEU A 26 -8.44 16.59 16.61
C LEU A 26 -9.98 16.54 16.73
N GLY A 27 -10.55 15.38 17.08
CA GLY A 27 -12.00 15.18 17.17
C GLY A 27 -12.70 15.02 15.82
N LEU A 28 -11.95 14.95 14.72
CA LEU A 28 -12.47 14.73 13.37
C LEU A 28 -12.18 13.29 12.91
N PRO A 29 -13.10 12.64 12.20
CA PRO A 29 -12.83 11.34 11.60
C PRO A 29 -11.76 11.48 10.51
N VAL A 30 -10.72 10.65 10.59
CA VAL A 30 -9.63 10.60 9.60
C VAL A 30 -9.96 9.55 8.54
N SER A 31 -9.67 9.88 7.29
CA SER A 31 -9.79 9.02 6.12
C SER A 31 -8.50 9.05 5.28
N GLY A 32 -8.30 8.07 4.41
CA GLY A 32 -7.11 8.01 3.55
C GLY A 32 -5.76 8.12 4.30
N PHE A 33 -4.76 8.77 3.74
CA PHE A 33 -3.45 8.86 4.38
C PHE A 33 -3.33 10.07 5.32
N GLY A 34 -4.25 10.19 6.28
CA GLY A 34 -4.22 11.29 7.26
C GLY A 34 -5.01 12.52 6.82
N THR A 35 -6.13 12.35 6.11
CA THR A 35 -6.98 13.47 5.69
C THR A 35 -8.25 13.52 6.53
N ALA A 36 -8.59 14.69 7.06
CA ALA A 36 -9.86 14.95 7.74
C ALA A 36 -10.68 16.00 6.96
N ASP A 37 -12.01 15.95 7.07
CA ASP A 37 -12.87 17.03 6.59
C ASP A 37 -13.05 18.07 7.69
N PHE A 38 -12.75 19.33 7.38
CA PHE A 38 -13.10 20.46 8.22
C PHE A 38 -13.96 21.44 7.44
N ALA A 39 -15.26 21.46 7.74
CA ALA A 39 -16.24 22.34 7.10
C ALA A 39 -16.30 22.19 5.56
N GLY A 40 -16.19 20.96 5.06
CA GLY A 40 -16.19 20.65 3.64
C GLY A 40 -14.85 20.85 2.94
N VAL A 41 -13.79 21.16 3.70
CA VAL A 41 -12.42 21.31 3.20
C VAL A 41 -11.59 20.11 3.65
N PRO A 42 -11.01 19.33 2.71
CA PRO A 42 -10.06 18.30 3.08
C PRO A 42 -8.78 18.94 3.60
N ILE A 43 -8.37 18.54 4.79
CA ILE A 43 -7.11 18.96 5.42
C ILE A 43 -6.25 17.75 5.70
N ASP A 44 -4.96 17.84 5.37
CA ASP A 44 -3.98 16.86 5.79
C ASP A 44 -3.66 17.12 7.26
N VAL A 45 -4.01 16.17 8.11
CA VAL A 45 -3.63 16.18 9.53
C VAL A 45 -2.33 15.40 9.69
N PRO A 46 -1.40 15.85 10.54
CA PRO A 46 -0.19 15.10 10.87
C PRO A 46 -0.58 13.90 11.73
N SER A 47 -1.23 12.91 11.12
CA SER A 47 -1.65 11.70 11.80
C SER A 47 -0.40 10.95 12.26
N GLN A 48 -0.35 10.59 13.54
CA GLN A 48 0.45 9.43 13.89
C GLN A 48 -0.20 8.26 13.15
N PHE A 49 0.48 7.63 12.19
CA PHE A 49 -0.04 6.50 11.40
C PHE A 49 -0.15 5.22 12.25
N HIS A 50 -0.80 5.29 13.41
CA HIS A 50 -1.14 4.13 14.21
C HIS A 50 -2.39 3.42 13.68
N GLN A 51 -3.13 4.05 12.75
CA GLN A 51 -4.32 3.51 12.12
C GLN A 51 -4.31 3.89 10.62
N VAL A 52 -4.02 2.92 9.76
CA VAL A 52 -4.19 3.06 8.31
C VAL A 52 -5.67 2.84 8.01
N PRO A 53 -6.38 3.74 7.31
CA PRO A 53 -7.77 3.51 7.01
C PRO A 53 -7.91 2.33 6.06
N ASP A 54 -8.72 1.41 6.54
CA ASP A 54 -8.93 0.07 6.03
C ASP A 54 -9.73 0.10 4.70
N ASP A 55 -10.48 1.18 4.43
CA ASP A 55 -11.46 1.25 3.34
C ASP A 55 -10.86 1.12 1.94
N ALA A 56 -9.74 1.79 1.66
CA ALA A 56 -9.09 1.71 0.35
C ALA A 56 -8.47 0.31 0.12
N ILE A 57 -7.90 -0.27 1.19
CA ILE A 57 -7.32 -1.61 1.16
C ILE A 57 -8.42 -2.66 0.94
N ARG A 58 -9.55 -2.54 1.64
CA ARG A 58 -10.74 -3.38 1.47
C ARG A 58 -11.35 -3.29 0.08
N ALA A 59 -11.55 -2.07 -0.43
CA ALA A 59 -12.17 -1.88 -1.75
C ALA A 59 -11.32 -2.53 -2.86
N ALA A 60 -10.00 -2.50 -2.71
CA ALA A 60 -9.06 -3.08 -3.66
C ALA A 60 -8.82 -4.59 -3.45
N ALA A 61 -9.03 -5.13 -2.23
CA ALA A 61 -8.68 -6.51 -1.90
C ALA A 61 -9.36 -7.57 -2.79
N PRO A 62 -10.66 -7.48 -3.15
CA PRO A 62 -11.29 -8.42 -4.08
C PRO A 62 -10.72 -8.40 -5.49
N LEU A 63 -10.03 -7.33 -5.88
CA LEU A 63 -9.40 -7.20 -7.21
C LEU A 63 -8.01 -7.84 -7.26
N ALA A 64 -7.47 -8.28 -6.11
CA ALA A 64 -6.16 -8.88 -6.03
C ALA A 64 -6.15 -10.32 -6.56
N SER A 65 -5.09 -10.69 -7.27
CA SER A 65 -4.88 -12.06 -7.74
C SER A 65 -3.39 -12.43 -7.74
N ALA A 66 -3.08 -13.71 -7.57
CA ALA A 66 -1.69 -14.20 -7.65
C ALA A 66 -1.09 -13.94 -9.03
N VAL A 67 -1.85 -14.15 -10.11
CA VAL A 67 -1.41 -13.91 -11.49
C VAL A 67 -0.98 -12.46 -11.71
N LEU A 68 -1.76 -11.50 -11.21
CA LEU A 68 -1.39 -10.08 -11.26
C LEU A 68 -0.12 -9.82 -10.42
N GLY A 69 0.00 -10.48 -9.26
CA GLY A 69 1.18 -10.39 -8.41
C GLY A 69 2.45 -10.86 -9.12
N ASP A 70 2.40 -12.01 -9.79
CA ASP A 70 3.53 -12.56 -10.54
C ASP A 70 3.99 -11.62 -11.67
N ALA A 71 3.04 -11.08 -12.44
CA ALA A 71 3.33 -10.14 -13.52
C ALA A 71 4.02 -8.86 -12.98
N VAL A 72 3.47 -8.28 -11.91
CA VAL A 72 4.03 -7.08 -11.28
C VAL A 72 5.42 -7.38 -10.68
N ALA A 73 5.60 -8.52 -10.03
CA ALA A 73 6.89 -8.91 -9.46
C ALA A 73 7.97 -9.02 -10.55
N ALA A 74 7.65 -9.65 -11.68
CA ALA A 74 8.57 -9.79 -12.80
C ALA A 74 9.00 -8.42 -13.37
N GLU A 75 8.04 -7.52 -13.60
CA GLU A 75 8.34 -6.17 -14.11
C GLU A 75 9.18 -5.35 -13.14
N VAL A 76 8.85 -5.38 -11.84
CA VAL A 76 9.60 -4.65 -10.81
C VAL A 76 11.03 -5.18 -10.69
N VAL A 77 11.22 -6.50 -10.70
CA VAL A 77 12.56 -7.10 -10.65
C VAL A 77 13.37 -6.73 -11.88
N ALA A 78 12.77 -6.77 -13.08
CA ALA A 78 13.44 -6.37 -14.31
C ALA A 78 13.89 -4.90 -14.26
N LEU A 79 13.01 -4.01 -13.81
CA LEU A 79 13.32 -2.58 -13.66
C LEU A 79 14.42 -2.36 -12.62
N ALA A 80 14.32 -2.96 -11.44
CA ALA A 80 15.31 -2.85 -10.37
C ALA A 80 16.68 -3.36 -10.83
N ALA A 81 16.74 -4.51 -11.51
CA ALA A 81 17.99 -5.05 -12.06
C ALA A 81 18.63 -4.09 -13.06
N SER A 82 17.83 -3.50 -13.97
CA SER A 82 18.33 -2.50 -14.92
C SER A 82 18.90 -1.26 -14.23
N PHE A 83 18.26 -0.82 -13.13
CA PHE A 83 18.73 0.31 -12.35
C PHE A 83 20.04 0.01 -11.63
N VAL A 84 20.19 -1.18 -11.05
CA VAL A 84 21.44 -1.60 -10.40
C VAL A 84 22.61 -1.57 -11.38
N VAL A 85 22.40 -2.09 -12.61
CA VAL A 85 23.43 -2.04 -13.67
C VAL A 85 23.77 -0.59 -14.04
N HIS A 86 22.76 0.27 -14.19
CA HIS A 86 22.99 1.68 -14.48
C HIS A 86 23.77 2.37 -13.35
N PHE A 87 23.35 2.16 -12.11
CA PHE A 87 23.97 2.77 -10.93
C PHE A 87 25.44 2.35 -10.79
N ALA A 88 25.75 1.06 -10.96
CA ALA A 88 27.12 0.56 -10.91
C ALA A 88 28.01 1.22 -11.98
N LYS A 89 27.50 1.40 -13.20
CA LYS A 89 28.22 2.10 -14.29
C LYS A 89 28.51 3.57 -13.97
N VAL A 90 27.56 4.26 -13.33
CA VAL A 90 27.70 5.70 -13.03
C VAL A 90 28.59 5.94 -11.81
N THR A 91 28.57 5.04 -10.83
CA THR A 91 29.27 5.22 -9.54
C THR A 91 30.68 4.61 -9.52
N GLY A 92 31.11 3.95 -10.60
CA GLY A 92 32.44 3.35 -10.68
C GLY A 92 32.64 2.17 -9.73
N ALA A 93 31.56 1.50 -9.32
CA ALA A 93 31.62 0.27 -8.52
C ALA A 93 32.07 -0.97 -9.36
N VAL A 94 32.77 -0.75 -10.47
CA VAL A 94 33.34 -1.76 -11.37
C VAL A 94 34.77 -1.39 -11.69
#